data_AF-A0A7Y4IH59-F1
#
_entry.id   AF-A0A7Y4IH59-F1
#
_cell.length_a   1.000
_cell.length_b   1.000
_cell.length_c   1.000
_cell.angle_alpha   90.00
_cell.angle_beta   90.00
_cell.angle_gamma   90.00
#
_symmetry.space_group_name_H-M   'P 1'
#
loop_
_entity.id
_entity.type
_entity.pdbx_description
1 polymer ?
#
loop_
_entity_poly.entity_id
_entity_poly.type
_entity_poly.pdbx_seq_one_letter_code
_entity_poly.pdbx_strand_id
1 'polypeptide(L)'
;MSKSVEKQEWFQVAESFEASGLTQVEFARQRGVRLSTVQSWVYRRRRHLAAKAEAVRLLPVQVMPPVEASTTFVEVIAEGGARLRFAVGTDVGYVARLVAALGR
;
A
#
# COMPACT_ATOMS: atom_id res chain seq x y z
N MET A 1 -10.85 -41.08 11.62
CA MET A 1 -11.43 -39.83 11.11
C MET A 1 -10.39 -38.73 11.25
N SER A 2 -9.31 -38.76 10.47
CA SER A 2 -9.16 -38.31 9.07
C SER A 2 -8.55 -36.89 9.06
N LYS A 3 -7.21 -36.86 9.14
CA LYS A 3 -6.23 -35.77 9.28
C LYS A 3 -6.42 -34.50 8.41
N SER A 4 -7.46 -34.44 7.57
CA SER A 4 -7.78 -33.30 6.71
C SER A 4 -8.58 -32.22 7.44
N VAL A 5 -9.38 -32.58 8.44
CA VAL A 5 -10.24 -31.64 9.18
C VAL A 5 -9.40 -30.72 10.08
N GLU A 6 -8.46 -31.30 10.84
CA GLU A 6 -7.50 -30.53 11.65
C GLU A 6 -6.67 -29.55 10.82
N LYS A 7 -6.35 -29.92 9.56
CA LYS A 7 -5.55 -29.10 8.65
C LYS A 7 -6.24 -27.80 8.24
N GLN A 8 -7.57 -27.81 8.16
CA GLN A 8 -8.37 -26.65 7.80
C GLN A 8 -8.62 -25.73 9.01
N GLU A 9 -8.81 -26.33 10.19
CA GLU A 9 -9.12 -25.60 11.42
C GLU A 9 -7.99 -24.65 11.82
N TRP A 10 -6.73 -25.11 11.84
CA TRP A 10 -5.63 -24.21 12.25
C TRP A 10 -5.42 -23.04 11.27
N PHE A 11 -5.69 -23.25 9.98
CA PHE A 11 -5.54 -22.22 8.95
C PHE A 11 -6.62 -21.14 9.10
N GLN A 12 -7.88 -21.55 9.29
CA GLN A 12 -9.00 -20.65 9.55
C GLN A 12 -8.85 -19.89 10.87
N VAL A 13 -8.30 -20.53 11.90
CA VAL A 13 -8.03 -19.86 13.18
C VAL A 13 -6.93 -18.80 13.02
N ALA A 14 -5.84 -19.12 12.32
CA ALA A 14 -4.77 -18.15 12.06
C ALA A 14 -5.25 -16.98 11.17
N GLU A 15 -6.14 -17.24 10.21
CA GLU A 15 -6.81 -16.21 9.43
C GLU A 15 -7.73 -15.33 10.28
N SER A 16 -8.56 -15.95 11.13
CA SER A 16 -9.42 -15.23 12.08
C SER A 16 -8.60 -14.33 13.01
N PHE A 17 -7.42 -14.78 13.43
CA PHE A 17 -6.50 -13.98 14.23
C PHE A 17 -6.04 -12.73 13.48
N GLU A 18 -5.55 -12.86 12.24
CA GLU A 18 -5.08 -11.71 11.46
C GLU A 18 -6.19 -10.69 11.18
N ALA A 19 -7.42 -11.14 10.98
CA ALA A 19 -8.58 -10.26 10.80
C ALA A 19 -9.09 -9.60 12.11
N SER A 20 -8.72 -10.14 13.28
CA SER A 20 -9.28 -9.70 14.56
C SER A 20 -8.73 -8.37 15.08
N GLY A 21 -7.54 -7.96 14.63
CA GLY A 21 -6.83 -6.80 15.20
C GLY A 21 -6.34 -6.98 16.64
N LEU A 22 -6.55 -8.15 17.25
CA LEU A 22 -6.11 -8.47 18.60
C LEU A 22 -4.63 -8.83 18.66
N THR A 23 -4.02 -8.69 19.84
CA THR A 23 -2.73 -9.32 20.10
C THR A 23 -2.88 -10.84 20.19
N GLN A 24 -1.80 -11.59 19.97
CA GLN A 24 -1.84 -13.06 20.05
C GLN A 24 -2.24 -13.57 21.46
N VAL A 25 -1.91 -12.81 22.50
CA VAL A 25 -2.26 -13.14 23.90
C VAL A 25 -3.77 -13.01 24.12
N GLU A 26 -4.36 -11.90 23.66
CA GLU A 26 -5.81 -11.65 23.76
C GLU A 26 -6.59 -12.67 22.95
N PHE A 27 -6.16 -12.94 21.71
CA PHE A 27 -6.80 -13.92 20.85
C PHE A 27 -6.75 -15.33 21.44
N ALA A 28 -5.59 -15.74 21.98
CA ALA A 28 -5.43 -17.03 22.64
C ALA A 28 -6.36 -17.17 23.85
N ARG A 29 -6.44 -16.12 24.68
CA ARG A 29 -7.34 -16.07 25.84
C ARG A 29 -8.81 -16.14 25.44
N GLN A 30 -9.23 -15.38 24.43
CA GLN A 30 -10.62 -15.36 23.96
C GLN A 30 -11.06 -16.70 23.36
N ARG A 31 -10.17 -17.39 22.64
CA ARG A 31 -10.43 -18.69 22.01
C ARG A 31 -10.23 -19.89 22.96
N GLY A 32 -9.71 -19.67 24.17
CA GLY A 32 -9.42 -20.75 25.13
C GLY A 32 -8.28 -21.68 24.69
N VAL A 33 -7.35 -21.18 23.87
CA VAL A 33 -6.20 -21.95 23.36
C VAL A 33 -4.89 -21.44 23.95
N ARG A 34 -3.87 -22.30 24.00
CA ARG A 34 -2.53 -21.88 24.47
C ARG A 34 -1.91 -20.89 23.49
N LEU A 35 -1.20 -19.89 24.02
CA LEU A 35 -0.49 -18.88 23.20
C LEU A 35 0.48 -19.53 22.19
N SER A 36 1.21 -20.56 22.62
CA SER A 36 2.16 -21.28 21.76
C SER A 36 1.47 -21.96 20.56
N THR A 37 0.23 -22.39 20.72
CA THR A 37 -0.58 -22.98 19.64
C THR A 37 -0.93 -21.91 18.59
N VAL A 38 -1.40 -20.74 19.02
CA VAL A 38 -1.69 -19.61 18.13
C VAL A 38 -0.43 -19.18 17.39
N GLN A 39 0.70 -19.03 18.10
CA GLN A 39 2.00 -18.72 17.52
C GLN A 39 2.42 -19.72 16.44
N SER A 40 2.30 -21.02 16.72
CA SER A 40 2.64 -22.08 15.77
C SER A 40 1.76 -22.02 14.52
N TRP A 41 0.46 -21.79 14.68
CA TRP A 41 -0.48 -21.68 13.56
C TRP A 41 -0.25 -20.44 12.70
N VAL A 42 -0.02 -19.27 13.31
CA VAL A 42 0.33 -18.03 12.59
C VAL A 42 1.62 -18.21 11.80
N TYR A 43 2.67 -18.75 12.44
CA TYR A 43 3.93 -19.02 11.76
C TYR A 43 3.74 -19.98 10.57
N ARG A 44 3.02 -21.08 10.77
CA ARG A 44 2.75 -22.08 9.73
C ARG A 44 1.95 -21.49 8.57
N ARG A 45 0.99 -20.60 8.85
CA ARG A 45 0.18 -19.91 7.83
C ARG A 45 1.04 -18.98 6.98
N ARG A 46 1.85 -18.14 7.62
CA ARG A 46 2.78 -17.23 6.93
C ARG A 46 3.73 -18.00 6.01
N ARG A 47 4.30 -19.11 6.49
CA ARG A 47 5.18 -19.95 5.66
C ARG A 47 4.45 -20.61 4.49
N HIS A 48 3.21 -21.07 4.71
CA HIS A 48 2.39 -21.65 3.64
C HIS A 48 2.00 -20.61 2.58
N LEU A 49 1.66 -19.38 2.98
CA LEU A 49 1.39 -18.28 2.06
C LEU A 49 2.66 -17.86 1.31
N ALA A 50 3.79 -17.72 1.99
CA ALA A 50 5.07 -17.39 1.35
C ALA A 50 5.51 -18.45 0.32
N ALA A 51 5.25 -19.73 0.58
CA ALA A 51 5.54 -20.81 -0.37
C ALA A 51 4.61 -20.83 -1.59
N LYS A 52 3.42 -20.23 -1.50
CA LYS A 52 2.46 -20.11 -2.61
C LYS A 52 2.51 -18.76 -3.32
N ALA A 53 3.11 -17.75 -2.70
CA ALA A 53 3.26 -16.44 -3.28
C ALA A 53 4.22 -16.51 -4.47
N GLU A 54 3.87 -15.80 -5.55
CA GLU A 54 4.78 -15.57 -6.65
C GLU A 54 6.02 -14.82 -6.13
N ALA A 55 7.18 -15.13 -6.70
CA ALA A 55 8.44 -14.54 -6.24
C ALA A 55 8.37 -13.01 -6.37
N VAL A 56 8.31 -12.31 -5.23
CA VAL A 56 8.30 -10.84 -5.21
C VAL A 56 9.60 -10.33 -5.79
N ARG A 57 9.53 -9.66 -6.94
CA ARG A 57 10.67 -9.00 -7.55
C ARG A 57 10.84 -7.61 -6.95
N LEU A 58 11.90 -7.40 -6.19
CA LEU A 58 12.31 -6.05 -5.79
C LEU A 58 12.81 -5.30 -7.02
N LEU A 59 12.27 -4.10 -7.26
CA LEU A 59 12.71 -3.23 -8.35
C LEU A 59 13.63 -2.14 -7.78
N PRO A 60 14.73 -1.80 -8.49
CA PRO A 60 15.58 -0.70 -8.08
C PRO A 60 14.79 0.61 -8.16
N VAL A 61 14.84 1.39 -7.09
CA VAL A 61 14.28 2.73 -7.02
C VAL A 61 15.41 3.74 -6.86
N GLN A 62 15.35 4.80 -7.66
CA GLN A 62 16.29 5.91 -7.56
C GLN A 62 15.69 6.97 -6.64
N VAL A 63 16.38 7.28 -5.55
CA VAL A 63 15.97 8.35 -4.63
C VAL A 63 16.42 9.67 -5.24
N MET A 64 15.47 10.51 -5.64
CA MET A 64 15.76 11.87 -6.06
C MET A 64 15.73 12.82 -4.85
N PRO A 65 16.60 13.84 -4.82
CA PRO A 65 16.51 14.88 -3.79
C PRO A 65 15.12 15.53 -3.87
N PRO A 66 14.57 15.98 -2.73
CA PRO A 66 13.33 16.75 -2.73
C PRO A 66 13.52 17.98 -3.62
N VAL A 67 12.66 18.14 -4.62
CA VAL A 67 12.63 19.33 -5.45
C VAL A 67 12.16 20.47 -4.56
N GLU A 68 13.03 21.45 -4.29
CA GLU A 68 12.61 22.67 -3.61
C GLU A 68 11.48 23.30 -4.43
N ALA A 69 10.32 23.46 -3.80
CA ALA A 69 9.19 24.12 -4.43
C ALA A 69 9.60 25.54 -4.76
N SER A 70 9.76 25.85 -6.04
CA SER A 70 10.07 27.20 -6.47
C SER A 70 8.95 28.13 -6.00
N THR A 71 9.29 29.12 -5.19
CA THR A 71 8.36 30.15 -4.72
C THR A 71 7.99 31.13 -5.83
N THR A 72 8.69 31.05 -6.96
CA THR A 72 8.46 31.86 -8.14
C THR A 72 7.74 31.02 -9.18
N PHE A 73 6.55 31.46 -9.57
CA PHE A 73 5.72 30.80 -10.56
C PHE A 73 5.02 31.83 -11.44
N VAL A 74 4.70 31.41 -12.66
CA VAL A 74 3.76 32.12 -13.54
C VAL A 74 2.39 31.52 -13.32
N GLU A 75 1.41 32.37 -13.05
CA GLU A 75 0.01 31.96 -12.90
C GLU A 75 -0.80 32.37 -14.13
N VAL A 76 -1.59 31.44 -14.67
CA VAL A 76 -2.54 31.69 -15.76
C VAL A 76 -3.95 31.41 -15.26
N ILE A 77 -4.87 32.34 -15.52
CA ILE A 77 -6.29 32.19 -15.26
C ILE A 77 -6.98 32.10 -16.63
N ALA A 78 -7.59 30.96 -16.93
CA ALA A 78 -8.39 30.78 -18.14
C ALA A 78 -9.79 31.42 -17.97
N GLU A 79 -10.50 31.74 -19.06
CA GLU A 79 -11.87 32.31 -19.00
C GLU A 79 -12.83 31.43 -18.21
N GLY A 80 -12.61 30.10 -18.22
CA GLY A 80 -13.37 29.13 -17.40
C GLY A 80 -13.07 29.16 -15.90
N GLY A 81 -12.21 30.06 -15.42
CA GLY A 81 -11.83 30.19 -14.00
C GLY A 81 -10.80 29.18 -13.52
N ALA A 82 -10.29 28.31 -14.41
CA ALA A 82 -9.21 27.40 -14.08
C ALA A 82 -7.90 28.18 -13.85
N ARG A 83 -7.20 27.84 -12.77
CA ARG A 83 -5.96 28.50 -12.35
C ARG A 83 -4.79 27.54 -12.47
N LEU A 84 -3.83 27.87 -13.33
CA LEU A 84 -2.66 27.05 -13.62
C LEU A 84 -1.41 27.77 -13.09
N ARG A 85 -0.50 27.03 -12.45
CA ARG A 85 0.78 27.56 -11.97
C ARG A 85 1.93 26.80 -12.60
N PHE A 86 2.90 27.54 -13.14
CA PHE A 86 4.08 26.99 -13.79
C PHE A 86 5.32 27.46 -13.04
N ALA A 87 6.19 26.53 -12.65
CA ALA A 87 7.46 26.85 -12.03
C ALA A 87 8.40 27.54 -13.03
N VAL A 88 9.32 28.37 -12.53
CA VAL A 88 10.41 28.93 -13.36
C VAL A 88 11.22 27.79 -13.98
N GLY A 89 11.50 27.90 -15.29
CA GLY A 89 12.16 26.85 -16.07
C GLY A 89 11.21 25.90 -16.80
N THR A 90 9.89 26.04 -16.61
CA THR A 90 8.91 25.35 -17.46
C THR A 90 9.07 25.81 -18.92
N ASP A 91 9.08 24.86 -19.86
CA ASP A 91 9.18 25.14 -21.29
C ASP A 91 8.08 26.12 -21.73
N VAL A 92 8.50 27.24 -22.31
CA VAL A 92 7.58 28.32 -22.73
C VAL A 92 6.67 27.84 -23.86
N GLY A 93 7.17 26.98 -24.76
CA GLY A 93 6.38 26.39 -25.84
C GLY A 93 5.24 25.52 -25.32
N TYR A 94 5.50 24.72 -24.29
CA TYR A 94 4.50 23.91 -23.60
C TYR A 94 3.43 24.78 -22.94
N VAL A 95 3.82 25.83 -22.21
CA VAL A 95 2.88 26.75 -21.58
C VAL A 95 1.97 27.38 -22.63
N ALA A 96 2.52 27.88 -23.73
CA ALA A 96 1.75 28.51 -24.80
C ALA A 96 0.73 27.54 -25.43
N ARG A 97 1.14 26.30 -25.71
CA ARG A 97 0.24 25.26 -26.26
C ARG A 97 -0.88 24.91 -25.28
N LEU A 98 -0.57 24.79 -24.00
CA LEU A 98 -1.55 24.45 -22.98
C LEU A 98 -2.59 25.57 -22.79
N VAL A 99 -2.15 26.82 -22.75
CA VAL A 99 -3.06 27.98 -22.68
C VAL A 99 -3.94 28.06 -23.92
N ALA A 100 -3.38 27.85 -25.12
CA ALA A 100 -4.18 27.83 -26.35
C ALA A 100 -5.23 26.70 -26.37
N ALA A 101 -4.90 25.53 -25.82
CA ALA A 101 -5.80 24.37 -25.78
C ALA A 101 -6.93 24.51 -24.76
N LEU A 102 -6.71 25.24 -23.66
CA LEU A 102 -7.71 25.41 -22.58
C LEU A 102 -8.77 26.48 -22.92
N GLY A 103 -8.67 27.12 -24.09
CA GLY A 103 -9.43 28.33 -24.39
C GLY A 103 -8.82 29.52 -23.67
N ARG A 104 -8.99 30.72 -24.24
CA ARG A 104 -8.66 31.93 -23.50
C ARG A 104 -9.44 31.94 -22.19
#